data_AF-A0A0M9W9P5-F1
#
_entry.id   AF-A0A0M9W9P5-F1
#
_cell.length_a   1.000
_cell.length_b   1.000
_cell.length_c   1.000
_cell.angle_alpha   90.00
_cell.angle_beta   90.00
_cell.angle_gamma   90.00
#
_symmetry.space_group_name_H-M   'P 1'
#
loop_
_entity.id
_entity.type
_entity.pdbx_description
1 polymer ?
#
loop_
_entity_poly.entity_id
_entity_poly.type
_entity_poly.pdbx_seq_one_letter_code
_entity_poly.pdbx_strand_id
1 'polypeptide(L)'
;MASQKEAMMNSGEPTSTRPKPAQTPPSSYTPQELFSYDLNNSSHCVDLDDFSIPSDAEVLTAPSFQQLKKALNKLKDRLSSPTPSSSQFIYLQDTGKELFSKIRDDQELFPGVRVSISYRRREVLFKIRPDHQNDSIIGVFSQALAVQLSWMSLSGEKGAFVSRHSPRTKGRSVAKEPDWWLSPVDIFDGMGGGTGFPTLALEVGVSDSYTQLRKDAQWWYSNSDHLTKCVVIVSTTCNPAWQVDVEVWSEGPHPRHETRNRVDSSFRPTQRVTYRDGEIHGGPLVLNFESIFRRPRNQHEGDIITGVQSLAAMCQQVRS
;
A
#
# COMPACT_ATOMS: atom_id res chain seq x y z
N MET A 1 -57.54 46.64 2.36
CA MET A 1 -57.52 48.10 2.62
C MET A 1 -57.27 48.32 4.11
N ALA A 2 -56.76 49.50 4.51
CA ALA A 2 -56.58 50.11 5.84
C ALA A 2 -57.25 49.42 7.08
N SER A 3 -56.72 49.39 8.31
CA SER A 3 -55.82 50.28 9.09
C SER A 3 -55.25 49.50 10.31
N GLN A 4 -54.32 49.91 11.20
CA GLN A 4 -53.38 51.04 11.37
C GLN A 4 -52.21 50.59 12.32
N LYS A 5 -51.03 51.24 12.46
CA LYS A 5 -50.62 52.33 13.39
C LYS A 5 -51.17 52.21 14.84
N GLU A 6 -50.51 52.57 15.96
CA GLU A 6 -49.17 53.10 16.35
C GLU A 6 -49.10 53.11 17.93
N ALA A 7 -48.03 53.32 18.71
CA ALA A 7 -46.58 53.55 18.52
C ALA A 7 -45.77 53.37 19.86
N MET A 8 -44.43 53.46 19.78
CA MET A 8 -43.49 54.06 20.77
C MET A 8 -43.11 53.40 22.12
N MET A 9 -41.77 53.24 22.26
CA MET A 9 -40.89 53.66 23.38
C MET A 9 -40.87 52.97 24.76
N ASN A 10 -39.75 52.26 24.98
CA ASN A 10 -38.67 52.61 25.92
C ASN A 10 -38.93 52.59 27.45
N SER A 11 -38.22 51.71 28.19
CA SER A 11 -37.44 52.09 29.40
C SER A 11 -36.73 50.91 30.08
N GLY A 12 -35.52 51.16 30.61
CA GLY A 12 -35.05 50.61 31.89
C GLY A 12 -34.40 49.21 31.92
N GLU A 13 -33.07 49.15 31.89
CA GLU A 13 -32.33 48.10 32.61
C GLU A 13 -32.52 48.26 34.13
N PRO A 14 -32.34 47.17 34.89
CA PRO A 14 -31.34 47.27 35.97
C PRO A 14 -30.32 46.13 35.96
N THR A 15 -29.08 46.50 36.29
CA THR A 15 -27.92 45.61 36.45
C THR A 15 -28.08 44.63 37.60
N SER A 16 -27.65 43.37 37.40
CA SER A 16 -27.40 42.43 38.50
C SER A 16 -26.15 41.59 38.24
N THR A 17 -25.19 41.69 39.16
CA THR A 17 -23.87 41.07 39.10
C THR A 17 -23.87 39.66 39.68
N ARG A 18 -23.38 38.67 38.93
CA ARG A 18 -22.94 37.37 39.50
C ARG A 18 -21.68 36.85 38.79
N PRO A 19 -20.72 36.19 39.49
CA PRO A 19 -19.36 36.02 38.96
C PRO A 19 -19.23 35.00 37.82
N LYS A 20 -18.28 35.28 36.93
CA LYS A 20 -17.83 34.42 35.83
C LYS A 20 -16.94 33.29 36.39
N PRO A 21 -17.23 32.00 36.16
CA PRO A 21 -16.30 30.93 36.52
C PRO A 21 -15.03 31.03 35.66
N ALA A 22 -13.87 30.81 36.29
CA ALA A 22 -12.58 30.90 35.63
C ALA A 22 -12.42 29.79 34.57
N GLN A 23 -12.16 30.17 33.33
CA GLN A 23 -11.78 29.23 32.28
C GLN A 23 -10.31 28.87 32.46
N THR A 24 -10.06 27.65 32.95
CA THR A 24 -8.73 27.04 32.89
C THR A 24 -8.39 26.78 31.41
N PRO A 25 -7.22 27.20 30.89
CA PRO A 25 -6.86 26.95 29.51
C PRO A 25 -6.70 25.45 29.25
N PRO A 26 -7.14 24.92 28.08
CA PRO A 26 -6.89 23.53 27.74
C PRO A 26 -5.39 23.30 27.59
N SER A 27 -4.88 22.34 28.36
CA SER A 27 -3.50 21.86 28.29
C SER A 27 -3.15 21.46 26.85
N SER A 28 -2.05 22.03 26.34
CA SER A 28 -1.45 21.63 25.07
C SER A 28 -0.86 20.22 25.21
N TYR A 29 -1.67 19.21 24.90
CA TYR A 29 -1.22 17.83 24.82
C TYR A 29 -0.27 17.66 23.64
N THR A 30 1.01 17.52 23.95
CA THR A 30 2.06 17.14 23.01
C THR A 30 2.30 15.63 23.15
N PRO A 31 2.04 14.79 22.13
CA PRO A 31 2.32 13.36 22.21
C PRO A 31 3.82 13.05 22.06
N GLN A 32 4.61 13.42 23.07
CA GLN A 32 5.90 12.81 23.35
C GLN A 32 5.71 11.83 24.52
N GLU A 33 6.53 10.77 24.55
CA GLU A 33 6.47 9.65 25.51
C GLU A 33 5.36 8.60 25.31
N LEU A 34 5.52 7.78 24.25
CA LEU A 34 5.09 6.38 24.25
C LEU A 34 6.19 5.49 23.63
N PHE A 35 7.38 5.54 24.24
CA PHE A 35 8.51 4.67 23.92
C PHE A 35 9.16 4.11 25.19
N SER A 36 8.51 3.13 25.80
CA SER A 36 9.16 2.14 26.65
C SER A 36 8.52 0.79 26.35
N TYR A 37 9.26 -0.07 25.64
CA TYR A 37 8.90 -1.48 25.50
C TYR A 37 9.95 -2.29 26.23
N ASP A 38 9.53 -2.90 27.34
CA ASP A 38 10.38 -3.74 28.16
C ASP A 38 10.94 -4.91 27.35
N LEU A 39 12.27 -4.96 27.29
CA LEU A 39 13.00 -6.15 26.91
C LEU A 39 12.90 -7.14 28.07
N ASN A 40 11.88 -8.02 28.08
CA ASN A 40 12.02 -9.42 28.48
C ASN A 40 10.74 -10.24 28.30
N ASN A 41 10.95 -11.53 27.99
CA ASN A 41 10.00 -12.65 28.12
C ASN A 41 8.90 -12.83 27.03
N SER A 42 9.29 -13.37 25.88
CA SER A 42 8.48 -14.37 25.16
C SER A 42 9.35 -15.22 24.23
N SER A 43 9.41 -16.52 24.48
CA SER A 43 10.23 -17.48 23.73
C SER A 43 9.54 -17.94 22.44
N HIS A 44 9.46 -17.06 21.45
CA HIS A 44 9.29 -17.46 20.05
C HIS A 44 10.26 -16.64 19.18
N CYS A 45 11.31 -17.29 18.68
CA CYS A 45 12.16 -16.75 17.62
C CYS A 45 11.38 -16.70 16.31
N VAL A 46 10.54 -15.69 16.15
CA VAL A 46 10.14 -15.19 14.83
C VAL A 46 11.35 -14.50 14.24
N ASP A 47 11.65 -14.77 12.97
CA ASP A 47 12.75 -14.11 12.26
C ASP A 47 12.42 -12.61 12.15
N LEU A 48 13.12 -11.78 12.93
CA LEU A 48 12.79 -10.37 13.14
C LEU A 48 13.26 -9.44 12.00
N ASP A 49 13.77 -10.01 10.91
CA ASP A 49 14.10 -9.28 9.68
C ASP A 49 12.96 -9.39 8.67
N ASP A 50 11.88 -8.67 8.95
CA ASP A 50 10.83 -8.40 7.97
C ASP A 50 11.30 -7.44 6.84
N PHE A 51 12.57 -7.00 6.91
CA PHE A 51 13.25 -6.17 5.92
C PHE A 51 14.04 -7.00 4.90
N SER A 52 13.35 -7.52 3.87
CA SER A 52 14.03 -8.24 2.79
C SER A 52 14.73 -7.30 1.80
N ILE A 53 16.03 -7.50 1.63
CA ILE A 53 16.86 -6.84 0.61
C ILE A 53 16.99 -7.78 -0.61
N PRO A 54 16.69 -7.31 -1.83
CA PRO A 54 16.94 -8.05 -3.07
C PRO A 54 18.45 -8.31 -3.29
N SER A 55 18.80 -9.49 -3.80
CA SER A 55 20.20 -9.91 -4.00
C SER A 55 20.94 -9.09 -5.07
N ASP A 56 20.20 -8.39 -5.91
CA ASP A 56 20.62 -7.53 -7.01
C ASP A 56 20.59 -6.04 -6.63
N ALA A 57 20.24 -5.68 -5.39
CA ALA A 57 20.17 -4.29 -4.96
C ALA A 57 21.56 -3.61 -4.91
N GLU A 58 21.66 -2.39 -5.48
CA GLU A 58 22.89 -1.61 -5.43
C GLU A 58 23.12 -1.03 -4.04
N VAL A 59 24.16 -1.51 -3.34
CA VAL A 59 24.48 -1.06 -1.99
C VAL A 59 25.23 0.26 -1.99
N LEU A 60 24.76 1.23 -1.20
CA LEU A 60 25.47 2.46 -0.88
C LEU A 60 25.66 2.56 0.64
N THR A 61 26.92 2.59 1.09
CA THR A 61 27.25 2.76 2.51
C THR A 61 27.46 4.24 2.84
N ALA A 62 26.77 4.75 3.86
CA ALA A 62 26.89 6.13 4.35
C ALA A 62 26.95 7.26 3.28
N PRO A 63 26.06 7.29 2.25
CA PRO A 63 26.10 8.32 1.22
C PRO A 63 25.64 9.68 1.75
N SER A 64 26.14 10.77 1.17
CA SER A 64 25.53 12.09 1.29
C SER A 64 24.20 12.15 0.51
N PHE A 65 23.32 13.10 0.86
CA PHE A 65 22.06 13.31 0.14
C PHE A 65 22.26 13.55 -1.38
N GLN A 66 23.35 14.23 -1.77
CA GLN A 66 23.70 14.44 -3.18
C GLN A 66 24.16 13.15 -3.87
N GLN A 67 24.94 12.30 -3.19
CA GLN A 67 25.37 11.00 -3.71
C GLN A 67 24.17 10.07 -3.91
N LEU A 68 23.26 10.01 -2.94
CA LEU A 68 22.01 9.26 -3.05
C LEU A 68 21.16 9.75 -4.23
N LYS A 69 20.90 11.07 -4.35
CA LYS A 69 20.12 11.63 -5.46
C LYS A 69 20.75 11.34 -6.82
N LYS A 70 22.09 11.40 -6.92
CA LYS A 70 22.83 11.04 -8.15
C LYS A 70 22.71 9.56 -8.48
N ALA A 71 22.75 8.67 -7.48
CA ALA A 71 22.62 7.23 -7.68
C ALA A 71 21.19 6.84 -8.12
N LEU A 72 20.16 7.41 -7.46
CA LEU A 72 18.76 7.24 -7.84
C LEU A 72 18.51 7.66 -9.30
N ASN A 73 18.96 8.87 -9.68
CA ASN A 73 18.84 9.34 -11.07
C ASN A 73 19.57 8.40 -12.04
N LYS A 74 20.83 8.02 -11.76
CA LYS A 74 21.60 7.10 -12.60
C LYS A 74 20.94 5.72 -12.76
N LEU A 75 20.25 5.22 -11.73
CA LEU A 75 19.51 3.96 -11.85
C LEU A 75 18.23 4.15 -12.67
N LYS A 76 17.50 5.24 -12.48
CA LYS A 76 16.34 5.61 -13.32
C LYS A 76 16.72 5.73 -14.81
N ASP A 77 17.83 6.41 -15.13
CA ASP A 77 18.32 6.55 -16.51
C ASP A 77 18.65 5.19 -17.14
N ARG A 78 19.18 4.24 -16.36
CA ARG A 78 19.50 2.89 -16.83
C ARG A 78 18.24 2.04 -17.05
N LEU A 79 17.25 2.14 -16.16
CA LEU A 79 15.97 1.44 -16.30
C LEU A 79 15.17 1.93 -17.52
N SER A 80 15.32 3.21 -17.89
CA SER A 80 14.74 3.79 -19.11
C SER A 80 15.58 3.58 -20.38
N SER A 81 16.70 2.84 -20.31
CA SER A 81 17.57 2.61 -21.47
C SER A 81 17.12 1.40 -22.31
N PRO A 82 17.51 1.28 -23.60
CA PRO A 82 17.15 0.14 -24.45
C PRO A 82 17.64 -1.24 -23.96
N THR A 83 18.58 -1.24 -23.02
CA THR A 83 19.08 -2.44 -22.33
C THR A 83 18.96 -2.20 -20.82
N PRO A 84 17.75 -2.35 -20.26
CA PRO A 84 17.47 -1.96 -18.89
C PRO A 84 18.29 -2.79 -17.90
N SER A 85 18.63 -2.17 -16.77
CA SER A 85 19.22 -2.86 -15.63
C SER A 85 18.28 -3.98 -15.14
N SER A 86 18.82 -5.13 -14.74
CA SER A 86 18.03 -6.18 -14.08
C SER A 86 17.50 -5.70 -12.73
N SER A 87 18.30 -4.92 -12.01
CA SER A 87 17.94 -4.35 -10.71
C SER A 87 17.21 -3.03 -10.83
N GLN A 88 16.17 -2.88 -10.01
CA GLN A 88 15.41 -1.66 -9.77
C GLN A 88 15.67 -1.06 -8.37
N PHE A 89 16.65 -1.60 -7.63
CA PHE A 89 16.82 -1.36 -6.20
C PHE A 89 18.13 -0.69 -5.81
N ILE A 90 18.06 0.28 -4.89
CA ILE A 90 19.22 0.81 -4.15
C ILE A 90 19.01 0.56 -2.66
N TYR A 91 20.00 -0.05 -2.00
CA TYR A 91 19.99 -0.35 -0.58
C TYR A 91 20.98 0.54 0.19
N LEU A 92 20.53 1.20 1.23
CA LEU A 92 21.35 1.97 2.17
C LEU A 92 21.62 1.17 3.45
N GLN A 93 22.88 0.82 3.64
CA GLN A 93 23.39 0.22 4.87
C GLN A 93 23.92 1.32 5.81
N ASP A 94 23.38 1.34 7.04
CA ASP A 94 23.51 2.42 8.04
C ASP A 94 23.32 3.83 7.45
N THR A 95 22.06 4.18 7.20
CA THR A 95 21.70 5.54 6.83
C THR A 95 21.93 6.45 8.05
N GLY A 96 22.95 7.31 7.97
CA GLY A 96 23.29 8.24 9.04
C GLY A 96 22.09 9.08 9.52
N LYS A 97 22.05 9.40 10.81
CA LYS A 97 20.86 9.93 11.52
C LYS A 97 20.13 11.07 10.78
N GLU A 98 20.88 12.02 10.22
CA GLU A 98 20.32 13.18 9.50
C GLU A 98 19.61 12.77 8.20
N LEU A 99 20.29 12.01 7.34
CA LEU A 99 19.73 11.51 6.08
C LEU A 99 18.54 10.58 6.35
N PHE A 100 18.65 9.70 7.35
CA PHE A 100 17.56 8.80 7.74
C PHE A 100 16.32 9.57 8.20
N SER A 101 16.49 10.59 9.04
CA SER A 101 15.36 11.41 9.50
C SER A 101 14.69 12.12 8.34
N LYS A 102 15.47 12.69 7.41
CA LYS A 102 14.94 13.32 6.19
C LYS A 102 14.11 12.35 5.34
N ILE A 103 14.63 11.14 5.09
CA ILE A 103 13.91 10.10 4.33
C ILE A 103 12.64 9.64 5.04
N ARG A 104 12.71 9.49 6.38
CA ARG A 104 11.59 9.05 7.21
C ARG A 104 10.43 10.04 7.18
N ASP A 105 10.73 11.33 7.30
CA ASP A 105 9.75 12.39 7.54
C ASP A 105 9.15 12.97 6.24
N ASP A 106 9.89 12.90 5.13
CA ASP A 106 9.46 13.39 3.82
C ASP A 106 9.16 12.21 2.86
N GLN A 107 7.87 11.97 2.58
CA GLN A 107 7.41 10.93 1.66
C GLN A 107 7.53 11.35 0.18
N GLU A 108 7.61 12.65 -0.11
CA GLU A 108 7.70 13.19 -1.48
C GLU A 108 9.14 13.49 -1.91
N LEU A 109 10.12 13.26 -1.02
CA LEU A 109 11.55 13.53 -1.19
C LEU A 109 12.16 12.98 -2.50
N PHE A 110 11.63 11.87 -2.99
CA PHE A 110 12.07 11.19 -4.22
C PHE A 110 10.87 10.76 -5.09
N PRO A 111 10.29 11.67 -5.90
CA PRO A 111 9.14 11.36 -6.74
C PRO A 111 9.43 10.20 -7.71
N GLY A 112 8.48 9.27 -7.84
CA GLY A 112 8.60 8.05 -8.66
C GLY A 112 9.34 6.88 -7.99
N VAL A 113 9.95 7.09 -6.82
CA VAL A 113 10.63 6.05 -6.04
C VAL A 113 9.71 5.58 -4.91
N ARG A 114 9.72 4.28 -4.61
CA ARG A 114 9.08 3.70 -3.43
C ARG A 114 10.12 3.41 -2.36
N VAL A 115 9.81 3.69 -1.10
CA VAL A 115 10.74 3.59 0.03
C VAL A 115 10.26 2.54 1.03
N SER A 116 11.12 1.57 1.32
CA SER A 116 10.99 0.69 2.49
C SER A 116 12.04 1.09 3.55
N ILE A 117 11.63 1.17 4.81
CA ILE A 117 12.44 1.68 5.93
C ILE A 117 12.47 0.64 7.04
N SER A 118 13.66 0.19 7.46
CA SER A 118 13.87 -0.55 8.71
C SER A 118 14.29 0.43 9.82
N TYR A 119 13.38 0.71 10.74
CA TYR A 119 13.61 1.69 11.81
C TYR A 119 14.71 1.26 12.78
N ARG A 120 14.83 -0.05 13.04
CA ARG A 120 15.75 -0.60 14.03
C ARG A 120 17.21 -0.43 13.63
N ARG A 121 17.50 -0.56 12.33
CA ARG A 121 18.87 -0.55 11.77
C ARG A 121 19.21 0.74 11.02
N ARG A 122 18.26 1.65 10.85
CA ARG A 122 18.34 2.81 9.94
C ARG A 122 18.68 2.42 8.50
N GLU A 123 18.14 1.28 8.08
CA GLU A 123 18.32 0.73 6.76
C GLU A 123 17.18 1.20 5.85
N VAL A 124 17.49 1.51 4.60
CA VAL A 124 16.51 2.02 3.62
C VAL A 124 16.69 1.29 2.29
N LEU A 125 15.60 0.80 1.73
CA LEU A 125 15.55 0.19 0.40
C LEU A 125 14.69 1.09 -0.50
N PHE A 126 15.30 1.61 -1.55
CA PHE A 126 14.64 2.36 -2.61
C PHE A 126 14.32 1.42 -3.77
N LYS A 127 13.07 1.41 -4.21
CA LYS A 127 12.60 0.72 -5.42
C LYS A 127 12.24 1.80 -6.44
N ILE A 128 12.97 1.88 -7.55
CA ILE A 128 12.67 2.82 -8.63
C ILE A 128 11.63 2.20 -9.55
N ARG A 129 10.49 2.87 -9.71
CA ARG A 129 9.49 2.47 -10.69
C ARG A 129 9.87 3.09 -12.04
N PRO A 130 10.08 2.32 -13.12
CA PRO A 130 10.24 2.88 -14.45
C PRO A 130 8.94 3.58 -14.86
N ASP A 131 9.00 4.90 -15.09
CA ASP A 131 7.81 5.77 -15.15
C ASP A 131 6.73 5.26 -16.11
N HIS A 132 7.09 4.78 -17.31
CA HIS A 132 6.09 4.37 -18.30
C HIS A 132 5.47 3.00 -18.00
N GLN A 133 6.28 1.96 -17.75
CA GLN A 133 5.77 0.59 -17.68
C GLN A 133 4.99 0.32 -16.40
N ASN A 134 5.51 0.72 -15.23
CA ASN A 134 4.82 0.50 -13.96
C ASN A 134 3.52 1.31 -13.89
N ASP A 135 3.52 2.59 -14.28
CA ASP A 135 2.30 3.41 -14.22
C ASP A 135 1.27 2.98 -15.28
N SER A 136 1.68 2.44 -16.43
CA SER A 136 0.75 1.83 -17.41
C SER A 136 0.12 0.54 -16.90
N ILE A 137 0.87 -0.36 -16.24
CA ILE A 137 0.30 -1.56 -15.59
C ILE A 137 -0.71 -1.16 -14.51
N ILE A 138 -0.32 -0.23 -13.63
CA ILE A 138 -1.17 0.28 -12.54
C ILE A 138 -2.41 0.97 -13.11
N GLY A 139 -2.27 1.77 -14.16
CA GLY A 139 -3.37 2.45 -14.84
C GLY A 139 -4.39 1.47 -15.42
N VAL A 140 -3.94 0.46 -16.20
CA VAL A 140 -4.85 -0.54 -16.78
C VAL A 140 -5.50 -1.40 -15.68
N PHE A 141 -4.75 -1.83 -14.67
CA PHE A 141 -5.29 -2.62 -13.55
C PHE A 141 -6.34 -1.84 -12.75
N SER A 142 -6.01 -0.63 -12.30
CA SER A 142 -6.91 0.20 -11.50
C SER A 142 -8.15 0.63 -12.29
N GLN A 143 -8.03 0.92 -13.60
CA GLN A 143 -9.17 1.21 -14.46
C GLN A 143 -10.09 -0.02 -14.63
N ALA A 144 -9.53 -1.22 -14.84
CA ALA A 144 -10.33 -2.43 -14.95
C ALA A 144 -11.08 -2.74 -13.65
N LEU A 145 -10.43 -2.54 -12.51
CA LEU A 145 -11.03 -2.67 -11.18
C LEU A 145 -12.16 -1.64 -10.97
N ALA A 146 -11.91 -0.37 -11.30
CA ALA A 146 -12.88 0.72 -11.15
C ALA A 146 -14.15 0.51 -12.01
N VAL A 147 -14.01 -0.03 -13.22
CA VAL A 147 -15.16 -0.40 -14.08
C VAL A 147 -16.00 -1.47 -13.41
N GLN A 148 -15.39 -2.56 -12.90
CA GLN A 148 -16.13 -3.63 -12.20
C GLN A 148 -16.85 -3.12 -10.95
N LEU A 149 -16.17 -2.31 -10.13
CA LEU A 149 -16.78 -1.71 -8.93
C LEU A 149 -17.94 -0.76 -9.28
N SER A 150 -17.82 0.01 -10.36
CA SER A 150 -18.89 0.88 -10.85
C SER A 150 -20.16 0.10 -11.24
N TRP A 151 -20.03 -1.07 -11.88
CA TRP A 151 -21.17 -1.96 -12.16
C TRP A 151 -21.86 -2.47 -10.89
N MET A 152 -21.11 -2.61 -9.78
CA MET A 152 -21.64 -2.94 -8.45
C MET A 152 -22.16 -1.70 -7.69
N SER A 153 -22.25 -0.54 -8.34
CA SER A 153 -22.60 0.77 -7.77
C SER A 153 -21.61 1.33 -6.73
N LEU A 154 -20.42 0.73 -6.60
CA LEU A 154 -19.33 1.13 -5.70
C LEU A 154 -18.37 2.08 -6.42
N SER A 155 -18.28 3.34 -5.99
CA SER A 155 -17.29 4.29 -6.50
C SER A 155 -16.59 5.04 -5.37
N GLY A 156 -15.36 5.47 -5.63
CA GLY A 156 -14.59 6.30 -4.68
C GLY A 156 -15.27 7.65 -4.40
N GLU A 157 -15.93 8.24 -5.40
CA GLU A 157 -16.73 9.47 -5.26
C GLU A 157 -17.89 9.32 -4.26
N LYS A 158 -18.50 8.13 -4.19
CA LYS A 158 -19.55 7.80 -3.21
C LYS A 158 -18.98 7.36 -1.85
N GLY A 159 -17.66 7.42 -1.66
CA GLY A 159 -17.01 6.95 -0.43
C GLY A 159 -17.06 5.44 -0.22
N ALA A 160 -17.21 4.63 -1.29
CA ALA A 160 -17.20 3.17 -1.15
C ALA A 160 -15.80 2.62 -0.87
N PHE A 161 -14.76 3.25 -1.42
CA PHE A 161 -13.36 2.88 -1.23
C PHE A 161 -12.43 4.09 -1.43
N VAL A 162 -11.21 3.99 -0.92
CA VAL A 162 -10.08 4.88 -1.17
C VAL A 162 -8.94 4.14 -1.89
N SER A 163 -8.30 4.88 -2.78
CA SER A 163 -7.10 4.51 -3.53
C SER A 163 -6.37 5.83 -3.84
N ARG A 164 -5.68 6.38 -2.84
CA ARG A 164 -4.96 7.67 -2.93
C ARG A 164 -3.46 7.42 -3.16
N HIS A 165 -2.63 8.47 -3.22
CA HIS A 165 -1.17 8.32 -3.21
C HIS A 165 -0.75 7.35 -2.09
N SER A 166 0.01 6.30 -2.44
CA SER A 166 0.45 5.23 -1.55
C SER A 166 1.13 5.78 -0.28
N PRO A 167 0.45 5.78 0.88
CA PRO A 167 1.07 6.25 2.10
C PRO A 167 2.10 5.22 2.57
N ARG A 168 3.20 5.70 3.14
CA ARG A 168 4.17 4.82 3.81
C ARG A 168 3.52 4.15 5.01
N THR A 169 3.19 2.88 4.84
CA THR A 169 2.48 2.04 5.80
C THR A 169 3.47 1.44 6.80
N LYS A 170 3.22 1.62 8.10
CA LYS A 170 4.13 1.18 9.16
C LYS A 170 3.70 -0.17 9.74
N GLY A 171 4.52 -1.19 9.52
CA GLY A 171 4.45 -2.47 10.22
C GLY A 171 5.19 -2.45 11.56
N ARG A 172 5.55 -3.64 12.04
CA ARG A 172 6.13 -3.87 13.38
C ARG A 172 7.52 -3.25 13.52
N SER A 173 8.40 -3.51 12.56
CA SER A 173 9.80 -3.02 12.52
C SER A 173 10.15 -2.28 11.23
N VAL A 174 9.42 -2.56 10.15
CA VAL A 174 9.58 -1.94 8.82
C VAL A 174 8.37 -1.07 8.49
N ALA A 175 8.58 -0.05 7.65
CA ALA A 175 7.50 0.58 6.89
C ALA A 175 7.76 0.43 5.38
N LYS A 176 6.69 0.34 4.58
CA LYS A 176 6.74 0.16 3.12
C LYS A 176 5.66 0.99 2.42
N GLU A 177 5.84 1.21 1.13
CA GLU A 177 4.88 1.88 0.25
C GLU A 177 4.50 0.90 -0.88
N PRO A 178 3.21 0.57 -1.09
CA PRO A 178 2.81 -0.30 -2.19
C PRO A 178 2.91 0.46 -3.53
N ASP A 179 3.10 -0.25 -4.65
CA ASP A 179 3.06 0.42 -5.95
C ASP A 179 1.69 1.06 -6.20
N TRP A 180 0.61 0.32 -5.89
CA TRP A 180 -0.78 0.78 -5.87
C TRP A 180 -1.60 0.01 -4.81
N TRP A 181 -2.71 0.57 -4.35
CA TRP A 181 -3.55 -0.04 -3.30
C TRP A 181 -5.01 0.42 -3.34
N LEU A 182 -5.88 -0.34 -2.67
CA LEU A 182 -7.27 0.03 -2.39
C LEU A 182 -7.70 -0.43 -0.99
N SER A 183 -8.64 0.30 -0.37
CA SER A 183 -9.41 -0.15 0.80
C SER A 183 -10.79 0.46 0.87
N PRO A 184 -11.78 -0.22 1.48
CA PRO A 184 -13.04 0.40 1.92
C PRO A 184 -12.80 1.60 2.84
N VAL A 185 -13.63 2.64 2.72
CA VAL A 185 -13.48 3.88 3.50
C VAL A 185 -13.69 3.65 4.99
N ASP A 186 -14.69 2.84 5.35
CA ASP A 186 -15.01 2.47 6.73
C ASP A 186 -13.88 1.71 7.44
N ILE A 187 -13.01 1.04 6.69
CA ILE A 187 -11.83 0.32 7.22
C ILE A 187 -10.61 1.24 7.30
N PHE A 188 -10.43 2.12 6.29
CA PHE A 188 -9.26 2.98 6.21
C PHE A 188 -9.36 4.22 7.11
N ASP A 189 -10.55 4.85 7.16
CA ASP A 189 -10.82 6.07 7.95
C ASP A 189 -11.50 5.75 9.31
N GLY A 190 -11.89 4.50 9.57
CA GLY A 190 -12.68 4.09 10.74
C GLY A 190 -11.93 4.04 12.09
N MET A 191 -12.52 4.65 13.12
CA MET A 191 -12.14 4.60 14.54
C MET A 191 -10.69 5.02 14.90
N GLY A 192 -10.37 6.29 14.63
CA GLY A 192 -9.34 7.01 15.42
C GLY A 192 -7.94 7.09 14.81
N GLY A 193 -7.81 6.82 13.51
CA GLY A 193 -6.54 6.76 12.80
C GLY A 193 -6.26 5.33 12.38
N GLY A 194 -6.84 4.93 11.25
CA GLY A 194 -6.72 3.57 10.72
C GLY A 194 -5.26 3.15 10.56
N THR A 195 -5.03 1.84 10.56
CA THR A 195 -3.68 1.24 10.61
C THR A 195 -2.78 1.58 9.41
N GLY A 196 -3.33 2.26 8.39
CA GLY A 196 -2.66 2.60 7.14
C GLY A 196 -2.55 1.44 6.16
N PHE A 197 -2.87 0.22 6.57
CA PHE A 197 -2.75 -0.97 5.74
C PHE A 197 -3.88 -1.10 4.71
N PRO A 198 -3.55 -1.46 3.47
CA PRO A 198 -4.56 -1.66 2.45
C PRO A 198 -5.23 -3.04 2.57
N THR A 199 -6.52 -3.20 2.22
CA THR A 199 -7.13 -4.54 2.08
C THR A 199 -6.71 -5.23 0.78
N LEU A 200 -6.43 -4.45 -0.27
CA LEU A 200 -5.86 -4.87 -1.55
C LEU A 200 -4.57 -4.08 -1.84
N ALA A 201 -3.44 -4.77 -2.02
CA ALA A 201 -2.21 -4.18 -2.55
C ALA A 201 -1.87 -4.73 -3.94
N LEU A 202 -1.22 -3.91 -4.78
CA LEU A 202 -0.58 -4.30 -6.03
C LEU A 202 0.92 -4.02 -5.92
N GLU A 203 1.73 -5.02 -6.27
CA GLU A 203 3.19 -4.91 -6.39
C GLU A 203 3.63 -5.33 -7.80
N VAL A 204 4.44 -4.50 -8.44
CA VAL A 204 4.92 -4.68 -9.81
C VAL A 204 6.43 -4.82 -9.80
N GLY A 205 6.98 -5.75 -10.60
CA GLY A 205 8.42 -5.91 -10.73
C GLY A 205 8.88 -6.46 -12.08
N VAL A 206 10.02 -5.94 -12.53
CA VAL A 206 10.82 -6.49 -13.63
C VAL A 206 11.84 -7.51 -13.09
N SER A 207 12.27 -8.45 -13.93
CA SER A 207 13.37 -9.44 -13.81
C SER A 207 13.96 -9.73 -12.42
N ASP A 208 14.04 -11.01 -12.05
CA ASP A 208 14.57 -11.54 -10.76
C ASP A 208 13.86 -11.06 -9.48
N SER A 209 13.06 -9.99 -9.55
CA SER A 209 12.25 -9.48 -8.43
C SER A 209 11.15 -10.43 -7.94
N TYR A 210 10.80 -11.52 -8.64
CA TYR A 210 9.72 -12.43 -8.22
C TYR A 210 9.90 -12.95 -6.78
N THR A 211 11.12 -13.33 -6.39
CA THR A 211 11.40 -13.76 -5.01
C THR A 211 11.16 -12.64 -3.99
N GLN A 212 11.44 -11.38 -4.36
CA GLN A 212 11.13 -10.22 -3.52
C GLN A 212 9.62 -9.95 -3.49
N LEU A 213 8.92 -9.94 -4.62
CA LEU A 213 7.47 -9.72 -4.70
C LEU A 213 6.68 -10.70 -3.83
N ARG A 214 7.11 -11.97 -3.75
CA ARG A 214 6.53 -12.97 -2.84
C ARG A 214 6.73 -12.64 -1.36
N LYS A 215 7.91 -12.13 -1.00
CA LYS A 215 8.20 -11.66 0.37
C LYS A 215 7.42 -10.37 0.67
N ASP A 216 7.25 -9.50 -0.32
CA ASP A 216 6.45 -8.28 -0.20
C ASP A 216 4.97 -8.64 0.04
N ALA A 217 4.41 -9.60 -0.69
CA ALA A 217 3.06 -10.10 -0.47
C ALA A 217 2.89 -10.71 0.94
N GLN A 218 3.83 -11.56 1.39
CA GLN A 218 3.84 -12.09 2.75
C GLN A 218 3.98 -10.98 3.81
N TRP A 219 4.77 -9.94 3.55
CA TRP A 219 4.94 -8.79 4.44
C TRP A 219 3.62 -8.05 4.62
N TRP A 220 2.91 -7.71 3.52
CA TRP A 220 1.62 -7.03 3.58
C TRP A 220 0.59 -7.82 4.41
N TYR A 221 0.49 -9.14 4.22
CA TYR A 221 -0.41 -9.98 5.01
C TYR A 221 -0.02 -10.09 6.49
N SER A 222 1.28 -10.23 6.78
CA SER A 222 1.77 -10.57 8.13
C SER A 222 1.97 -9.35 9.03
N ASN A 223 2.37 -8.21 8.47
CA ASN A 223 2.54 -6.97 9.24
C ASN A 223 1.23 -6.19 9.45
N SER A 224 0.18 -6.51 8.69
CA SER A 224 -1.13 -5.87 8.80
C SER A 224 -2.07 -6.52 9.82
N ASP A 225 -1.61 -7.50 10.62
CA ASP A 225 -2.46 -8.41 11.41
C ASP A 225 -3.62 -8.98 10.57
N HIS A 226 -3.29 -9.37 9.33
CA HIS A 226 -4.22 -9.95 8.34
C HIS A 226 -5.37 -9.00 7.95
N LEU A 227 -5.13 -7.68 7.98
CA LEU A 227 -6.01 -6.67 7.37
C LEU A 227 -5.91 -6.70 5.84
N THR A 228 -4.69 -6.79 5.29
CA THR A 228 -4.48 -7.04 3.86
C THR A 228 -4.84 -8.49 3.54
N LYS A 229 -5.97 -8.70 2.86
CA LYS A 229 -6.47 -10.04 2.49
C LYS A 229 -6.13 -10.44 1.07
N CYS A 230 -5.79 -9.48 0.21
CA CYS A 230 -5.43 -9.71 -1.18
C CYS A 230 -4.16 -8.93 -1.53
N VAL A 231 -3.18 -9.59 -2.13
CA VAL A 231 -2.07 -8.93 -2.82
C VAL A 231 -2.01 -9.46 -4.24
N VAL A 232 -2.02 -8.58 -5.23
CA VAL A 232 -1.73 -8.94 -6.62
C VAL A 232 -0.26 -8.63 -6.87
N ILE A 233 0.49 -9.61 -7.37
CA ILE A 233 1.86 -9.38 -7.84
C ILE A 233 1.93 -9.53 -9.36
N VAL A 234 2.60 -8.59 -10.03
CA VAL A 234 2.89 -8.64 -11.47
C VAL A 234 4.39 -8.73 -11.63
N SER A 235 4.86 -9.83 -12.20
CA SER A 235 6.29 -10.10 -12.40
C SER A 235 6.61 -10.38 -13.87
N THR A 236 7.69 -9.80 -14.37
CA THR A 236 8.14 -9.98 -15.76
C THR A 236 9.41 -10.81 -15.78
N THR A 237 9.43 -11.86 -16.61
CA THR A 237 10.61 -12.70 -16.85
C THR A 237 11.04 -12.53 -18.30
N CYS A 238 12.34 -12.35 -18.56
CA CYS A 238 12.87 -12.12 -19.92
C CYS A 238 13.77 -13.25 -20.44
N ASN A 239 14.02 -14.30 -19.65
CA ASN A 239 14.95 -15.38 -19.95
C ASN A 239 14.37 -16.72 -19.43
N PRO A 240 14.26 -17.80 -20.24
CA PRO A 240 14.67 -17.93 -21.65
C PRO A 240 13.70 -17.30 -22.66
N ALA A 241 12.50 -16.91 -22.24
CA ALA A 241 11.50 -16.23 -23.06
C ALA A 241 10.86 -15.09 -22.26
N TRP A 242 10.35 -14.08 -22.97
CA TRP A 242 9.60 -13.00 -22.35
C TRP A 242 8.19 -13.48 -21.96
N GLN A 243 7.83 -13.33 -20.69
CA GLN A 243 6.50 -13.62 -20.15
C GLN A 243 6.17 -12.66 -18.99
N VAL A 244 4.87 -12.41 -18.79
CA VAL A 244 4.35 -11.69 -17.62
C VAL A 244 3.50 -12.65 -16.81
N ASP A 245 3.83 -12.84 -15.54
CA ASP A 245 3.05 -13.59 -14.57
C ASP A 245 2.31 -12.63 -13.62
N VAL A 246 1.01 -12.85 -13.47
CA VAL A 246 0.13 -12.15 -12.53
C VAL A 246 -0.39 -13.17 -11.52
N GLU A 247 -0.05 -13.02 -10.24
CA GLU A 247 -0.53 -13.91 -9.17
C GLU A 247 -1.44 -13.17 -8.19
N VAL A 248 -2.55 -13.81 -7.81
CA VAL A 248 -3.36 -13.38 -6.67
C VAL A 248 -2.88 -14.14 -5.45
N TRP A 249 -2.43 -13.41 -4.44
CA TRP A 249 -2.08 -13.93 -3.12
C TRP A 249 -3.22 -13.65 -2.14
N SER A 250 -3.77 -14.71 -1.54
CA SER A 250 -4.87 -14.66 -0.59
C SER A 250 -4.77 -15.80 0.41
N GLU A 251 -5.64 -15.81 1.42
CA GLU A 251 -5.86 -16.99 2.26
C GLU A 251 -6.44 -18.14 1.43
N GLY A 252 -6.01 -19.38 1.73
CA GLY A 252 -6.54 -20.61 1.15
C GLY A 252 -6.21 -21.84 2.01
N PRO A 253 -6.93 -22.97 1.85
CA PRO A 253 -6.83 -24.14 2.73
C PRO A 253 -5.45 -24.79 2.67
N HIS A 254 -4.78 -25.00 3.82
CA HIS A 254 -3.39 -25.46 3.90
C HIS A 254 -3.16 -26.79 3.15
N PRO A 255 -2.12 -26.94 2.31
CA PRO A 255 -1.95 -28.13 1.46
C PRO A 255 -1.59 -29.44 2.19
N ARG A 256 -1.46 -29.46 3.52
CA ARG A 256 -0.83 -30.59 4.26
C ARG A 256 -1.51 -31.05 5.56
N HIS A 257 -2.62 -30.46 6.00
CA HIS A 257 -3.29 -30.90 7.24
C HIS A 257 -4.82 -30.95 7.12
N GLU A 258 -5.36 -32.12 6.76
CA GLU A 258 -6.75 -32.50 7.05
C GLU A 258 -6.86 -33.16 8.44
N THR A 259 -6.40 -32.47 9.48
CA THR A 259 -6.76 -32.84 10.86
C THR A 259 -8.17 -32.33 11.16
N ARG A 260 -9.14 -33.26 11.19
CA ARG A 260 -10.61 -33.14 11.14
C ARG A 260 -11.37 -31.94 11.75
N ASN A 261 -10.74 -31.09 12.57
CA ASN A 261 -11.42 -30.05 13.36
C ASN A 261 -10.94 -28.60 13.10
N ARG A 262 -9.96 -28.36 12.21
CA ARG A 262 -9.60 -27.00 11.76
C ARG A 262 -9.17 -27.03 10.30
N VAL A 263 -9.83 -26.24 9.45
CA VAL A 263 -9.26 -25.82 8.17
C VAL A 263 -8.21 -24.77 8.51
N ASP A 264 -6.95 -25.20 8.57
CA ASP A 264 -5.82 -24.30 8.66
C ASP A 264 -5.72 -23.51 7.33
N SER A 265 -5.58 -22.18 7.38
CA SER A 265 -5.49 -21.33 6.19
C SER A 265 -4.10 -20.70 6.07
N SER A 266 -3.53 -20.75 4.86
CA SER A 266 -2.23 -20.15 4.54
C SER A 266 -2.42 -18.97 3.59
N PHE A 267 -1.71 -17.86 3.81
CA PHE A 267 -1.58 -16.83 2.78
C PHE A 267 -0.56 -17.27 1.72
N ARG A 268 -1.01 -17.42 0.47
CA ARG A 268 -0.25 -18.05 -0.62
C ARG A 268 -0.79 -17.61 -2.00
N PRO A 269 -0.13 -17.91 -3.13
CA PRO A 269 -0.75 -17.71 -4.43
C PRO A 269 -1.93 -18.69 -4.57
N THR A 270 -3.11 -18.16 -4.88
CA THR A 270 -4.35 -18.91 -5.09
C THR A 270 -4.78 -18.91 -6.55
N GLN A 271 -4.34 -17.92 -7.34
CA GLN A 271 -4.50 -17.86 -8.80
C GLN A 271 -3.18 -17.41 -9.44
N ARG A 272 -2.93 -17.88 -10.67
CA ARG A 272 -1.84 -17.43 -11.54
C ARG A 272 -2.36 -17.30 -12.97
N VAL A 273 -2.14 -16.14 -13.55
CA VAL A 273 -2.34 -15.86 -14.98
C VAL A 273 -0.98 -15.62 -15.60
N THR A 274 -0.69 -16.23 -16.74
CA THR A 274 0.55 -16.00 -17.49
C THR A 274 0.23 -15.46 -18.87
N TYR A 275 0.82 -14.32 -19.24
CA TYR A 275 0.85 -13.82 -20.61
C TYR A 275 2.15 -14.26 -21.30
N ARG A 276 2.01 -14.94 -22.44
CA ARG A 276 3.13 -15.47 -23.24
C ARG A 276 2.70 -15.59 -24.69
N ASP A 277 3.62 -15.36 -25.63
CA ASP A 277 3.39 -15.58 -27.08
C ASP A 277 2.15 -14.88 -27.69
N GLY A 278 1.63 -13.85 -27.01
CA GLY A 278 0.42 -13.12 -27.42
C GLY A 278 -0.87 -13.56 -26.74
N GLU A 279 -0.84 -14.63 -25.94
CA GLU A 279 -2.00 -15.26 -25.31
C GLU A 279 -1.99 -15.17 -23.79
N ILE A 280 -3.18 -15.28 -23.19
CA ILE A 280 -3.39 -15.34 -21.74
C ILE A 280 -3.75 -16.77 -21.35
N HIS A 281 -2.99 -17.35 -20.42
CA HIS A 281 -3.25 -18.67 -19.83
C HIS A 281 -3.64 -18.51 -18.37
N GLY A 282 -4.60 -19.31 -17.90
CA GLY A 282 -5.07 -19.30 -16.49
C GLY A 282 -6.01 -18.15 -16.11
N GLY A 283 -6.37 -17.26 -17.05
CA GLY A 283 -7.36 -16.20 -16.82
C GLY A 283 -8.82 -16.70 -16.84
N PRO A 284 -9.79 -15.88 -16.40
CA PRO A 284 -9.63 -14.49 -15.92
C PRO A 284 -9.02 -14.41 -14.51
N LEU A 285 -8.60 -13.20 -14.11
CA LEU A 285 -8.18 -12.91 -12.74
C LEU A 285 -9.43 -12.57 -11.92
N VAL A 286 -9.63 -13.21 -10.76
CA VAL A 286 -10.82 -13.02 -9.93
C VAL A 286 -10.41 -12.62 -8.51
N LEU A 287 -10.78 -11.42 -8.06
CA LEU A 287 -10.47 -10.96 -6.71
C LEU A 287 -11.70 -11.08 -5.82
N ASN A 288 -11.57 -11.79 -4.70
CA ASN A 288 -12.73 -12.06 -3.84
C ASN A 288 -13.27 -10.79 -3.19
N PHE A 289 -14.56 -10.52 -3.38
CA PHE A 289 -15.22 -9.32 -2.91
C PHE A 289 -15.15 -9.18 -1.39
N GLU A 290 -15.55 -10.24 -0.67
CA GLU A 290 -15.70 -10.22 0.79
C GLU A 290 -14.34 -10.11 1.49
N SER A 291 -13.27 -10.61 0.87
CA SER A 291 -11.89 -10.39 1.31
C SER A 291 -11.45 -8.93 1.22
N ILE A 292 -11.76 -8.24 0.11
CA ILE A 292 -11.36 -6.85 -0.12
C ILE A 292 -12.25 -5.88 0.67
N PHE A 293 -13.56 -6.10 0.67
CA PHE A 293 -14.54 -5.23 1.33
C PHE A 293 -14.81 -5.60 2.80
N ARG A 294 -14.31 -6.75 3.27
CA ARG A 294 -14.41 -7.24 4.67
C ARG A 294 -15.83 -7.32 5.22
N ARG A 295 -16.82 -7.43 4.32
CA ARG A 295 -18.24 -7.61 4.61
C ARG A 295 -18.86 -8.56 3.58
N PRO A 296 -20.03 -9.17 3.88
CA PRO A 296 -20.78 -9.93 2.90
C PRO A 296 -21.15 -9.10 1.66
N ARG A 297 -21.28 -9.77 0.51
CA ARG A 297 -21.79 -9.17 -0.73
C ARG A 297 -23.32 -8.99 -0.69
N ASN A 298 -23.78 -7.88 -1.25
CA ASN A 298 -25.18 -7.60 -1.55
C ASN A 298 -25.60 -8.25 -2.90
N GLN A 299 -26.89 -8.19 -3.23
CA GLN A 299 -27.45 -8.80 -4.46
C GLN A 299 -26.81 -8.33 -5.79
N HIS A 300 -26.21 -7.14 -5.79
CA HIS A 300 -25.56 -6.54 -6.97
C HIS A 300 -24.02 -6.54 -6.88
N GLU A 301 -23.46 -7.17 -5.86
CA GLU A 301 -22.01 -7.25 -5.63
C GLU A 301 -21.52 -8.67 -5.89
N GLY A 302 -20.37 -8.78 -6.54
CA GLY A 302 -19.74 -10.06 -6.89
C GLY A 302 -18.23 -9.94 -6.81
N ASP A 303 -17.54 -11.07 -7.01
CA ASP A 303 -16.08 -11.05 -7.10
C ASP A 303 -15.64 -10.18 -8.29
N ILE A 304 -14.49 -9.51 -8.15
CA ILE A 304 -14.03 -8.50 -9.10
C ILE A 304 -13.23 -9.19 -10.19
N ILE A 305 -13.76 -9.18 -11.43
CA ILE A 305 -13.20 -9.98 -12.54
C ILE A 305 -12.41 -9.09 -13.49
N THR A 306 -11.09 -9.32 -13.62
CA THR A 306 -10.28 -8.77 -14.72
C THR A 306 -10.28 -9.77 -15.88
N GLY A 307 -10.98 -9.43 -16.95
CA GLY A 307 -11.12 -10.30 -18.12
C GLY A 307 -9.84 -10.44 -18.96
N VAL A 308 -9.79 -11.49 -19.79
CA VAL A 308 -8.65 -11.83 -20.65
C VAL A 308 -8.16 -10.65 -21.50
N GLN A 309 -9.07 -9.86 -22.08
CA GLN A 309 -8.70 -8.70 -22.91
C GLN A 309 -7.98 -7.61 -22.09
N SER A 310 -8.47 -7.29 -20.89
CA SER A 310 -7.84 -6.31 -20.00
C SER A 310 -6.49 -6.81 -19.49
N LEU A 311 -6.36 -8.11 -19.19
CA LEU A 311 -5.10 -8.74 -18.78
C LEU A 311 -4.07 -8.72 -19.93
N ALA A 312 -4.48 -9.04 -21.15
CA ALA A 312 -3.61 -8.96 -22.33
C ALA A 312 -3.15 -7.52 -22.59
N ALA A 313 -4.07 -6.55 -22.54
CA ALA A 313 -3.74 -5.13 -22.70
C ALA A 313 -2.75 -4.64 -21.63
N MET A 314 -2.94 -5.04 -20.36
CA MET A 314 -2.04 -4.75 -19.24
C MET A 314 -0.64 -5.35 -19.47
N CYS A 315 -0.58 -6.63 -19.84
CA CYS A 315 0.70 -7.33 -20.04
C CYS A 315 1.45 -6.82 -21.28
N GLN A 316 0.75 -6.28 -22.29
CA GLN A 316 1.38 -5.64 -23.45
C GLN A 316 2.11 -4.34 -23.11
N GLN A 317 1.66 -3.58 -22.10
CA GLN A 317 2.34 -2.34 -21.65
C GLN A 317 3.73 -2.60 -21.06
N VAL A 318 4.03 -3.85 -20.69
CA VAL A 318 5.35 -4.24 -20.15
C VAL A 318 6.35 -4.60 -21.25
N ARG A 319 5.90 -4.64 -22.51
CA ARG A 319 6.74 -4.90 -23.69
C ARG A 319 7.13 -3.63 -24.45
N SER A 320 6.39 -2.54 -24.24
CA SER A 320 6.61 -1.20 -24.81
C SER A 320 7.56 -0.37 -23.96
#